data_AF-A0A1W9LT01-F1
#
_entry.id   AF-A0A1W9LT01-F1
#
_cell.length_a   1.000
_cell.length_b   1.000
_cell.length_c   1.000
_cell.angle_alpha   90.00
_cell.angle_beta   90.00
_cell.angle_gamma   90.00
#
_symmetry.space_group_name_H-M   'P 1'
#
loop_
_entity.id
_entity.type
_entity.pdbx_description
1 polymer ?
#
loop_
_entity_poly.entity_id
_entity_poly.type
_entity_poly.pdbx_seq_one_letter_code
_entity_poly.pdbx_strand_id
1 'polypeptide(L)' 'MYQEINIALPEQTVNLIEQMTDKRNISRFVEDAVKYYIEHAGKIRLREQLKQGAVKRAERDLKLSQEWNGLEDSGW' A
#
# COMPACT_ATOMS: atom_id res chain seq x y z
N MET A 1 13.93 18.84 7.99
CA MET A 1 14.89 19.23 6.93
C MET A 1 14.12 19.18 5.63
N TYR A 2 14.11 20.26 4.84
CA TYR A 2 13.36 20.32 3.58
C TYR A 2 14.35 20.36 2.42
N GLN A 3 13.99 19.72 1.30
CA GLN A 3 14.75 19.77 0.06
C GLN A 3 13.84 20.35 -1.02
N GLU A 4 14.30 21.40 -1.69
CA GLU A 4 13.57 22.00 -2.82
C GLU A 4 13.80 21.17 -4.09
N ILE A 5 12.71 20.89 -4.79
CA ILE A 5 12.71 20.13 -6.04
C ILE A 5 11.85 20.88 -7.05
N ASN A 6 12.40 21.17 -8.23
CA ASN A 6 11.64 21.73 -9.33
C ASN A 6 10.93 20.62 -10.10
N ILE A 7 9.60 20.60 -10.06
CA ILE A 7 8.76 19.64 -10.79
C ILE A 7 7.83 20.38 -11.73
N ALA A 8 7.66 19.83 -12.94
CA ALA A 8 6.63 20.29 -13.86
C ALA A 8 5.33 19.53 -13.58
N LEU A 9 4.26 20.26 -13.31
CA LEU A 9 2.92 19.70 -13.15
C LEU A 9 2.02 20.20 -14.29
N PRO A 10 1.06 19.39 -14.76
CA PRO A 10 0.03 19.87 -15.68
C PRO A 10 -0.71 21.05 -15.08
N GLU A 11 -1.06 22.03 -15.90
CA GLU A 11 -1.77 23.25 -15.48
C GLU A 11 -3.07 22.91 -14.73
N GLN A 12 -3.80 21.89 -15.19
CA GLN A 12 -5.01 21.39 -14.55
C GLN A 12 -4.76 20.93 -13.10
N THR A 13 -3.64 20.27 -12.85
CA THR A 13 -3.25 19.82 -11.50
C THR A 13 -2.89 21.00 -10.61
N VAL A 14 -2.18 22.00 -11.15
CA VAL A 14 -1.85 23.23 -10.40
C VAL A 14 -3.14 23.96 -10.02
N ASN A 15 -4.08 24.10 -10.96
CA ASN A 15 -5.38 24.74 -10.69
C ASN A 15 -6.17 24.01 -9.60
N LEU A 16 -6.17 22.66 -9.60
CA LEU A 16 -6.80 21.87 -8.54
C LEU A 16 -6.14 22.10 -7.17
N ILE A 17 -4.81 22.21 -7.12
CA ILE A 17 -4.09 22.50 -5.89
C ILE A 17 -4.46 23.89 -5.39
N GLU A 18 -4.45 24.91 -6.26
CA GLU A 18 -4.81 26.29 -5.89
C GLU A 18 -6.28 26.42 -5.44
N GLN A 19 -7.19 25.58 -5.93
CA GLN A 19 -8.57 25.52 -5.44
C GLN A 19 -8.69 24.93 -4.02
N MET A 20 -7.81 23.99 -3.68
CA MET A 20 -7.85 23.26 -2.41
C MET A 20 -7.02 23.94 -1.31
N THR A 21 -6.05 24.78 -1.68
CA THR A 21 -5.13 25.40 -0.72
C THR A 21 -4.52 26.70 -1.24
N ASP A 22 -4.10 27.56 -0.30
CA ASP A 22 -3.38 28.79 -0.63
C ASP A 22 -1.92 28.51 -1.02
N LYS A 23 -1.31 29.45 -1.76
CA LYS A 23 0.10 29.36 -2.22
C LYS A 23 1.13 29.05 -1.13
N ARG A 24 0.89 29.50 0.11
CA ARG A 24 1.78 29.23 1.26
C ARG A 24 1.72 27.78 1.76
N ASN A 25 0.66 27.05 1.43
CA ASN A 25 0.41 25.70 1.90
C ASN A 25 0.62 24.63 0.82
N ILE A 26 0.97 25.02 -0.41
CA ILE A 26 1.20 24.08 -1.53
C ILE A 26 2.22 23.00 -1.16
N SER A 27 3.38 23.38 -0.59
CA SER A 27 4.41 22.39 -0.24
C SER A 27 3.91 21.37 0.78
N ARG A 28 3.11 21.81 1.76
CA ARG A 28 2.51 20.92 2.76
C ARG A 28 1.42 20.04 2.14
N PHE A 29 0.59 20.61 1.28
CA PHE A 29 -0.43 19.86 0.55
C PHE A 29 0.19 18.75 -0.31
N VAL A 30 1.26 19.07 -1.03
CA VAL A 30 2.01 18.09 -1.83
C VAL A 30 2.65 17.04 -0.94
N GLU A 31 3.25 17.41 0.19
CA GLU A 31 3.80 16.46 1.16
C GLU A 31 2.75 15.47 1.65
N ASP A 32 1.58 15.96 2.06
CA ASP A 32 0.48 15.14 2.57
C ASP A 32 -0.09 14.23 1.45
N ALA A 33 -0.24 14.75 0.23
CA ALA A 33 -0.70 13.99 -0.91
C ALA A 33 0.28 12.86 -1.29
N VAL A 34 1.59 13.13 -1.27
CA VAL A 34 2.63 12.14 -1.56
C VAL A 34 2.64 11.04 -0.49
N LYS A 35 2.57 11.41 0.80
CA LYS A 35 2.49 10.45 1.90
C LYS A 35 1.26 9.55 1.77
N TYR A 36 0.10 10.14 1.51
CA TYR A 36 -1.14 9.41 1.30
C TYR A 36 -1.03 8.43 0.13
N TYR A 37 -0.50 8.88 -1.01
CA TYR A 37 -0.34 8.04 -2.19
C TYR A 37 0.59 6.85 -1.92
N ILE A 38 1.75 7.09 -1.29
CA ILE A 38 2.70 6.02 -0.97
C ILE A 38 2.08 4.99 -0.02
N GLU A 39 1.40 5.44 1.03
CA GLU A 39 0.74 4.52 1.98
C GLU A 39 -0.34 3.69 1.28
N HIS A 40 -1.16 4.33 0.45
CA HIS A 40 -2.24 3.66 -0.27
C HIS A 40 -1.72 2.67 -1.33
N ALA A 41 -0.79 3.10 -2.17
CA ALA A 41 -0.15 2.26 -3.19
C ALA A 41 0.62 1.10 -2.55
N GLY A 42 1.30 1.35 -1.43
CA GLY A 42 1.98 0.34 -0.64
C GLY A 42 1.03 -0.76 -0.15
N LYS A 43 -0.13 -0.39 0.41
CA LYS A 43 -1.17 -1.34 0.85
C LYS A 43 -1.70 -2.19 -0.29
N ILE A 44 -1.96 -1.60 -1.47
CA ILE A 44 -2.43 -2.34 -2.65
C ILE A 44 -1.37 -3.37 -3.07
N ARG A 45 -0.11 -2.94 -3.20
CA ARG A 45 1.00 -3.82 -3.58
C ARG A 45 1.20 -4.96 -2.59
N LEU A 46 1.17 -4.66 -1.29
CA LEU A 46 1.30 -5.65 -0.24
C LEU A 46 0.17 -6.69 -0.29
N ARG A 47 -1.07 -6.24 -0.49
CA ARG A 47 -2.23 -7.13 -0.64
C ARG A 47 -2.06 -8.12 -1.79
N GLU A 48 -1.57 -7.63 -2.93
CA GLU A 48 -1.32 -8.47 -4.10
C GLU A 48 -0.18 -9.47 -3.85
N GLN A 49 0.91 -9.04 -3.21
CA GLN A 49 2.00 -9.94 -2.83
C GLN A 49 1.55 -11.03 -1.84
N LEU A 50 0.71 -10.68 -0.86
CA LEU A 50 0.14 -11.64 0.09
C LEU A 50 -0.76 -12.65 -0.63
N LYS A 51 -1.61 -12.19 -1.54
CA LYS A 51 -2.48 -13.06 -2.36
C LYS A 51 -1.64 -14.05 -3.18
N GLN A 52 -0.64 -13.56 -3.90
CA GLN A 52 0.25 -14.42 -4.69
C GLN A 52 1.01 -15.42 -3.81
N GLY A 53 1.49 -14.98 -2.65
CA GLY A 53 2.14 -15.85 -1.68
C GLY A 53 1.21 -16.95 -1.16
N ALA A 54 -0.04 -16.62 -0.83
CA ALA A 54 -1.04 -17.59 -0.38
C ALA A 54 -1.35 -18.63 -1.47
N VAL A 55 -1.58 -18.19 -2.71
CA VAL A 55 -1.81 -19.11 -3.84
C VAL A 55 -0.63 -20.04 -4.06
N LYS A 56 0.60 -19.51 -4.05
CA LYS A 56 1.83 -20.33 -4.24
C LYS A 56 2.04 -21.38 -3.15
N ARG A 57 1.56 -21.12 -1.93
CA ARG A 57 1.76 -22.00 -0.77
C ARG A 57 0.55 -22.86 -0.47
N ALA A 58 -0.57 -22.67 -1.18
CA ALA A 58 -1.85 -23.30 -0.90
C ALA A 58 -1.77 -24.84 -0.80
N GLU A 59 -1.06 -25.49 -1.72
CA GLU A 59 -0.92 -26.95 -1.71
C GLU A 59 -0.14 -27.46 -0.48
N ARG A 60 0.99 -26.81 -0.18
CA ARG A 60 1.81 -27.13 1.00
C ARG A 60 1.03 -26.89 2.29
N ASP A 61 0.34 -25.75 2.37
CA ASP A 61 -0.41 -25.35 3.56
C ASP A 61 -1.62 -26.28 3.77
N LEU A 62 -2.27 -26.74 2.69
CA LEU A 62 -3.32 -27.77 2.75
C LEU A 62 -2.77 -29.11 3.24
N LYS A 63 -1.64 -29.57 2.69
CA LYS A 63 -1.00 -30.82 3.10
C LYS A 63 -0.63 -30.79 4.58
N LEU A 64 -0.01 -29.70 5.04
CA LEU A 64 0.33 -29.52 6.45
C LEU A 64 -0.93 -29.54 7.32
N SER A 65 -2.00 -28.83 6.94
CA SER A 65 -3.26 -28.86 7.69
C SER A 65 -3.86 -30.27 7.78
N GLN A 66 -3.79 -31.06 6.71
CA GLN A 66 -4.26 -32.45 6.70
C GLN A 66 -3.42 -33.36 7.61
N GLU A 67 -2.09 -33.20 7.60
CA GLU A 67 -1.18 -33.94 8.48
C GLU A 67 -1.47 -33.66 9.96
N TRP A 68 -1.78 -32.41 10.31
CA TRP A 68 -2.10 -32.01 11.68
C TRP A 68 -3.49 -32.46 12.12
N ASN A 69 -4.51 -32.42 11.25
CA ASN A 69 -5.84 -32.97 11.55
C ASN A 69 -5.78 -34.46 11.91
N GLY A 70 -4.90 -35.24 11.25
CA GLY A 70 -4.73 -36.66 11.57
C GLY A 70 -4.12 -36.93 12.95
N LEU A 71 -3.52 -35.93 13.60
CA LEU A 71 -2.95 -36.04 14.95
C LEU A 71 -3.98 -35.66 16.04
N GLU A 72 -4.93 -34.75 15.74
CA GLU A 72 -5.98 -34.33 16.69
C GLU A 72 -6.99 -35.45 17.01
N ASP A 73 -7.19 -36.42 16.11
CA ASP A 73 -8.04 -37.60 16.35
C ASP A 73 -7.44 -38.62 17.35
N SER A 74 -6.22 -38.38 17.85
CA SER A 74 -5.51 -39.30 18.76
C SER A 74 -5.01 -38.66 20.06
N GLY A 75 -5.47 -37.45 20.39
CA GLY A 75 -4.92 -36.65 21.49
C GLY A 75 -5.93 -35.96 22.39
N TRP A 76 -6.86 -36.73 22.97
CA TRP A 76 -7.41 -36.47 24.31
C TRP A 76 -7.52 -37.79 25.09
#